data_AF-A0A9Q3FMX1-F1
#
_entry.id   AF-A0A9Q3FMX1-F1
#
_cell.length_a   1.000
_cell.length_b   1.000
_cell.length_c   1.000
_cell.angle_alpha   90.00
_cell.angle_beta   90.00
_cell.angle_gamma   90.00
#
_symmetry.space_group_name_H-M   'P 1'
#
loop_
_entity.id
_entity.type
_entity.pdbx_description
1 polymer ?
#
loop_
_entity_poly.entity_id
_entity_poly.type
_entity_poly.pdbx_seq_one_letter_code
_entity_poly.pdbx_strand_id
1 'polypeptide(L)'
;MVSNVAEICCRVLQNLGRCQKANKPTGKRLEDMIKIQEPSKPWEIFHMDWVTGLPPGGYISYNACLVIVDRSSKTPIFPPCHKHDTAMDTALVIWNRVISWTDIFTYIISDRDPKFTSELWENLHQLF
;
A
#
# COMPACT_ATOMS: atom_id res chain seq x y z
N MET A 1 -43.89 34.54 14.21
CA MET A 1 -43.19 33.49 13.44
C MET A 1 -41.77 33.98 13.18
N VAL A 2 -40.89 33.90 14.19
CA VAL A 2 -39.48 34.29 14.04
C VAL A 2 -38.71 33.01 13.72
N SER A 3 -38.32 32.86 12.46
CA SER A 3 -37.36 31.83 12.06
C SER A 3 -36.04 32.06 12.81
N ASN A 4 -35.50 30.98 13.39
CA ASN A 4 -34.25 31.05 14.12
C ASN A 4 -33.11 31.36 13.14
N VAL A 5 -32.48 32.53 13.30
CA VAL A 5 -31.39 33.01 12.43
C VAL A 5 -30.27 31.97 12.30
N ALA A 6 -30.00 31.20 13.35
CA ALA A 6 -29.00 30.12 13.32
C ALA A 6 -29.34 29.02 12.31
N GLU A 7 -30.61 28.68 12.18
CA GLU A 7 -31.08 27.63 11.28
C GLU A 7 -30.98 28.05 9.80
N ILE A 8 -31.25 29.33 9.55
CA ILE A 8 -31.06 29.96 8.23
C ILE A 8 -29.57 30.00 7.87
N CYS A 9 -28.70 30.43 8.78
CA CYS A 9 -27.25 30.45 8.57
C CYS A 9 -26.70 29.04 8.28
N CYS A 10 -27.12 28.02 9.04
CA CYS A 10 -26.73 26.63 8.79
C CYS A 10 -27.15 26.16 7.39
N ARG A 11 -28.38 26.44 6.95
CA ARG A 11 -28.84 26.09 5.60
C ARG A 11 -28.05 26.79 4.51
N VAL A 12 -27.71 28.07 4.68
CA VAL A 12 -26.91 28.81 3.69
C VAL A 12 -25.50 28.23 3.60
N LEU A 13 -24.84 27.99 4.74
CA LEU A 13 -23.50 27.40 4.79
C LEU A 13 -23.45 25.99 4.20
N GLN A 14 -24.50 25.19 4.42
CA GLN A 14 -24.64 23.85 3.86
C GLN A 14 -24.99 23.84 2.38
N ASN A 15 -25.47 24.94 1.77
CA ASN A 15 -25.81 24.98 0.35
C ASN A 15 -24.81 25.80 -0.48
N LEU A 16 -23.89 26.50 0.16
CA LEU A 16 -22.86 27.26 -0.54
C LEU A 16 -21.63 26.37 -0.81
N GLY A 17 -21.44 25.98 -2.07
CA GLY A 17 -20.34 25.10 -2.48
C GLY A 17 -18.94 25.62 -2.12
N ARG A 18 -18.76 26.95 -2.02
CA ARG A 18 -17.50 27.57 -1.55
C ARG A 18 -17.22 27.26 -0.08
N CYS A 19 -18.25 27.28 0.78
CA CYS A 19 -18.13 26.96 2.20
C CYS A 19 -17.94 25.46 2.42
N GLN A 20 -18.62 24.61 1.64
CA GLN A 20 -18.44 23.16 1.70
C GLN A 20 -17.03 22.70 1.29
N LYS A 21 -16.42 23.36 0.29
CA LYS A 21 -15.06 23.03 -0.17
C LYS A 21 -13.98 23.59 0.75
N ALA A 22 -14.19 24.78 1.32
CA ALA A 22 -13.23 25.43 2.19
C ALA A 22 -13.23 24.85 3.62
N ASN A 23 -14.40 24.44 4.12
CA ASN A 23 -14.56 23.98 5.49
C ASN A 23 -14.86 22.48 5.51
N LYS A 24 -13.91 21.69 6.00
CA LYS A 24 -14.15 20.27 6.28
C LYS A 24 -15.00 20.16 7.54
N PRO A 25 -16.13 19.41 7.53
CA PRO A 25 -16.90 19.16 8.74
C PRO A 25 -16.00 18.48 9.78
N THR A 26 -15.80 19.15 10.91
CA THR A 26 -14.97 18.66 12.02
C THR A 26 -15.91 17.98 13.02
N GLY A 27 -15.59 16.75 13.43
CA GLY A 27 -16.42 15.98 14.38
C GLY A 27 -17.11 14.75 13.79
N LYS A 28 -16.85 14.37 12.52
CA LYS A 28 -17.16 13.00 12.08
C LYS A 28 -16.32 12.04 12.92
N ARG A 29 -16.98 11.12 13.64
CA ARG A 29 -16.32 9.99 14.29
C ARG A 29 -15.48 9.30 13.21
N LEU A 30 -14.18 9.11 13.47
CA LEU A 30 -13.36 8.26 12.61
C LEU A 30 -14.05 6.89 12.59
N GLU A 31 -14.37 6.40 11.40
CA GLU A 31 -14.83 5.02 11.28
C GLU A 31 -13.73 4.09 11.79
N ASP A 32 -14.13 3.01 12.46
CA ASP A 32 -13.17 2.07 13.01
C ASP A 32 -12.33 1.49 11.86
N MET A 33 -11.02 1.35 12.07
CA MET A 33 -10.13 0.80 11.04
C MET A 33 -10.61 -0.58 10.61
N ILE A 34 -10.62 -0.82 9.29
CA ILE A 34 -10.94 -2.15 8.74
C ILE A 34 -9.93 -3.15 9.31
N LYS A 35 -10.45 -4.17 10.02
CA LYS A 35 -9.63 -5.28 10.51
C LYS A 35 -9.46 -6.29 9.38
N ILE A 36 -8.22 -6.46 8.96
CA ILE A 36 -7.83 -7.55 8.07
C ILE A 36 -7.80 -8.84 8.89
N GLN A 37 -8.31 -9.94 8.34
CA GLN A 37 -8.29 -11.24 9.02
C GLN A 37 -6.85 -11.69 9.28
N GLU A 38 -6.60 -12.29 10.45
CA GLU A 38 -5.30 -12.89 10.73
C GLU A 38 -5.14 -14.18 9.93
N PRO A 39 -3.97 -14.40 9.30
CA PRO A 39 -3.70 -15.60 8.53
C PRO A 39 -3.66 -16.84 9.42
N SER A 40 -4.06 -17.98 8.86
CA SER A 40 -4.05 -19.27 9.54
C SER A 40 -2.66 -19.93 9.55
N LYS A 41 -1.83 -19.58 8.56
CA LYS A 41 -0.49 -20.12 8.36
C LYS A 41 0.53 -19.01 8.09
N PRO A 42 1.82 -19.23 8.40
CA PRO A 42 2.90 -18.37 7.91
C PRO A 42 2.84 -18.24 6.38
N TRP A 43 3.24 -17.08 5.85
CA TRP A 43 3.35 -16.85 4.41
C TRP A 43 2.02 -16.94 3.64
N GLU A 44 0.88 -16.76 4.31
CA GLU A 44 -0.43 -16.71 3.64
C GLU A 44 -0.76 -15.28 3.17
N ILE A 45 -0.50 -14.29 4.04
CA ILE A 45 -0.76 -12.88 3.78
C ILE A 45 0.55 -12.10 3.89
N PHE A 46 0.91 -11.40 2.82
CA PHE A 46 2.13 -10.60 2.75
C PHE A 46 1.82 -9.12 2.66
N HIS A 47 2.59 -8.33 3.40
CA HIS A 47 2.64 -6.89 3.24
C HIS A 47 3.82 -6.52 2.36
N MET A 48 3.60 -5.70 1.34
CA MET A 48 4.64 -5.29 0.40
C MET A 48 4.76 -3.78 0.31
N ASP A 49 5.98 -3.25 0.28
CA ASP A 49 6.29 -1.82 0.15
C ASP A 49 7.67 -1.58 -0.49
N TRP A 50 7.89 -0.43 -1.12
CA TRP A 50 9.14 -0.08 -1.79
C TRP A 50 9.87 1.00 -1.01
N VAL A 51 11.07 0.68 -0.53
CA VAL A 51 11.99 1.69 0.00
C VAL A 51 12.91 2.13 -1.13
N THR A 52 12.83 3.40 -1.50
CA THR A 52 13.60 3.97 -2.62
C THR A 52 14.42 5.18 -2.19
N GLY A 53 15.39 5.58 -3.01
CA GLY A 53 16.26 6.73 -2.68
C GLY A 53 17.33 6.40 -1.65
N LEU A 54 17.69 5.12 -1.54
CA LEU A 54 18.80 4.69 -0.72
C LEU A 54 20.13 5.09 -1.39
N PRO A 55 21.17 5.44 -0.62
CA PRO A 55 22.52 5.56 -1.16
C PRO A 55 22.91 4.25 -1.88
N PRO A 56 23.49 4.32 -3.09
CA PRO A 56 23.89 3.11 -3.81
C PRO A 56 24.88 2.27 -3.00
N GLY A 57 24.62 0.97 -2.88
CA GLY A 57 25.35 0.07 -1.99
C GLY A 57 25.72 -1.27 -2.62
N GLY A 58 26.84 -1.84 -2.15
CA GLY A 58 27.38 -3.11 -2.62
C GLY A 58 28.04 -3.03 -4.00
N TYR A 59 28.54 -4.16 -4.50
CA TYR A 59 29.20 -4.24 -5.82
C TYR A 59 28.27 -3.91 -6.99
N ILE A 60 26.99 -4.27 -6.85
CA ILE A 60 25.95 -4.07 -7.89
C ILE A 60 25.32 -2.66 -7.79
N SER A 61 25.60 -1.91 -6.73
CA SER A 61 25.12 -0.52 -6.55
C SER A 61 23.59 -0.39 -6.47
N TYR A 62 22.95 -1.30 -5.71
CA TYR A 62 21.51 -1.23 -5.45
C TYR A 62 21.14 0.05 -4.71
N ASN A 63 20.03 0.69 -5.10
CA ASN A 63 19.58 1.99 -4.57
C ASN A 63 18.10 1.99 -4.11
N ALA A 64 17.50 0.80 -4.07
CA ALA A 64 16.17 0.56 -3.54
C ALA A 64 16.11 -0.83 -2.89
N CYS A 65 15.05 -1.07 -2.15
CA CYS A 65 14.75 -2.36 -1.56
C CYS A 65 13.25 -2.61 -1.61
N LEU A 66 12.87 -3.82 -2.00
CA LEU A 66 11.53 -4.32 -1.79
C LEU A 66 11.40 -4.75 -0.32
N VAL A 67 10.35 -4.35 0.37
CA VAL A 67 10.03 -4.76 1.73
C VAL A 67 8.88 -5.73 1.63
N ILE A 68 9.08 -6.95 2.11
CA ILE A 68 8.03 -7.96 2.17
C ILE A 68 7.94 -8.46 3.59
N VAL A 69 6.78 -8.41 4.21
CA VAL A 69 6.58 -8.83 5.59
C VAL A 69 5.46 -9.86 5.66
N ASP A 70 5.74 -11.03 6.23
CA ASP A 70 4.70 -11.99 6.57
C ASP A 70 3.82 -11.45 7.69
N ARG A 71 2.52 -11.41 7.46
CA ARG A 71 1.57 -10.94 8.46
C ARG A 71 1.53 -11.84 9.68
N SER A 72 1.67 -13.15 9.52
CA SER A 72 1.57 -14.11 10.62
C SER A 72 2.75 -13.98 11.58
N SER A 73 3.96 -14.19 11.07
CA SER A 73 5.19 -14.21 11.86
C SER A 73 5.81 -12.84 12.11
N LYS A 74 5.37 -11.79 11.39
CA LYS A 74 6.00 -10.46 11.34
C LYS A 74 7.45 -10.50 10.83
N THR A 75 7.83 -11.55 10.11
CA THR A 75 9.18 -11.71 9.57
C THR A 75 9.34 -10.86 8.30
N PRO A 76 10.32 -9.94 8.25
CA PRO A 76 10.58 -9.15 7.07
C PRO A 76 11.63 -9.79 6.15
N ILE A 77 11.49 -9.50 4.86
CA ILE A 77 12.40 -9.85 3.78
C ILE A 77 12.71 -8.56 3.04
N PHE A 78 14.00 -8.36 2.73
CA PHE A 78 14.50 -7.15 2.10
C PHE A 78 15.27 -7.47 0.82
N PRO A 79 14.61 -7.88 -0.28
CA PRO A 79 15.30 -8.09 -1.54
C PRO A 79 15.83 -6.76 -2.09
N PRO A 80 17.15 -6.60 -2.27
CA PRO A 80 17.72 -5.40 -2.84
C PRO A 80 17.35 -5.30 -4.34
N CYS A 81 17.04 -4.09 -4.78
CA CYS A 81 16.60 -3.80 -6.14
C CYS A 81 17.08 -2.40 -6.56
N HIS A 82 16.78 -2.01 -7.79
CA HIS A 82 16.97 -0.65 -8.25
C HIS A 82 15.64 0.10 -8.30
N LYS A 83 15.71 1.41 -8.09
CA LYS A 83 14.57 2.32 -8.16
C LYS A 83 13.80 2.21 -9.49
N HIS A 84 14.51 1.89 -10.57
CA HIS A 84 14.02 1.85 -11.94
C HIS A 84 14.01 0.43 -12.53
N ASP A 85 14.04 -0.60 -11.69
CA ASP A 85 13.82 -1.98 -12.14
C ASP A 85 12.47 -2.08 -12.85
N THR A 86 12.44 -2.85 -13.94
CA THR A 86 11.20 -3.10 -14.67
C THR A 86 10.26 -4.01 -13.88
N ALA A 87 9.01 -4.14 -14.35
CA ALA A 87 8.06 -5.11 -13.81
C ALA A 87 8.62 -6.54 -13.85
N MET A 88 9.30 -6.92 -14.94
CA MET A 88 9.91 -8.23 -15.09
C MET A 88 11.11 -8.43 -14.16
N ASP A 89 12.00 -7.42 -14.04
CA ASP A 89 13.14 -7.49 -13.11
C ASP A 89 12.67 -7.70 -11.67
N THR A 90 11.63 -6.98 -11.28
CA THR A 90 11.00 -7.09 -9.97
C THR A 90 10.35 -8.47 -9.77
N ALA A 91 9.63 -8.99 -10.78
CA ALA A 91 9.04 -10.33 -10.73
C ALA A 91 10.13 -11.40 -10.54
N LEU A 92 11.26 -11.28 -11.24
CA LEU A 92 12.42 -12.15 -11.08
C LEU A 92 13.06 -12.02 -9.69
N VAL A 93 13.12 -10.82 -9.11
CA VAL A 93 13.59 -10.63 -7.73
C VAL A 93 12.68 -11.36 -6.74
N ILE A 94 11.36 -11.22 -6.87
CA ILE A 94 10.38 -11.90 -6.02
C ILE A 94 10.50 -13.42 -6.17
N TRP A 95 10.53 -13.91 -7.41
CA TRP A 95 10.63 -15.33 -7.72
C TRP A 95 11.88 -15.96 -7.11
N ASN A 96 13.05 -15.39 -7.42
CA ASN A 96 14.33 -15.97 -7.05
C ASN A 96 14.65 -15.79 -5.56
N ARG A 97 14.20 -14.70 -4.93
CA ARG A 97 14.64 -14.32 -3.57
C ARG A 97 13.56 -14.40 -2.51
N VAL A 98 12.31 -14.69 -2.87
CA VAL A 98 11.19 -14.74 -1.92
C VAL A 98 10.53 -16.11 -2.04
N ILE A 99 9.93 -16.39 -3.19
CA ILE A 99 9.23 -17.66 -3.44
C ILE A 99 10.14 -18.88 -3.32
N SER A 100 11.44 -18.73 -3.57
CA SER A 100 12.39 -19.85 -3.45
C SER A 100 12.53 -20.44 -2.04
N TRP A 101 12.13 -19.71 -0.99
CA TRP A 101 12.21 -20.18 0.40
C TRP A 101 10.96 -19.89 1.24
N THR A 102 9.94 -19.25 0.66
CA THR A 102 8.60 -19.07 1.25
C THR A 102 7.56 -19.92 0.51
N ASP A 103 6.33 -19.93 1.00
CA ASP A 103 5.19 -20.42 0.23
C ASP A 103 4.69 -19.37 -0.78
N ILE A 104 3.78 -19.79 -1.66
CA ILE A 104 3.12 -18.94 -2.65
C ILE A 104 2.16 -17.96 -1.94
N PHE A 105 2.22 -16.68 -2.34
CA PHE A 105 1.31 -15.64 -1.86
C PHE A 105 -0.15 -16.02 -2.06
N THR A 106 -0.95 -16.04 -0.99
CA THR A 106 -2.42 -16.14 -1.12
C THR A 106 -3.05 -14.76 -1.18
N TYR A 107 -2.57 -13.83 -0.33
CA TYR A 107 -2.99 -12.43 -0.35
C TYR A 107 -1.78 -11.50 -0.26
N ILE A 108 -1.84 -10.41 -1.01
CA ILE A 108 -0.85 -9.33 -0.98
C ILE A 108 -1.56 -8.03 -0.59
N ILE A 109 -1.02 -7.36 0.41
CA ILE A 109 -1.44 -6.05 0.87
C ILE A 109 -0.32 -5.07 0.54
N SER A 110 -0.53 -4.28 -0.49
CA SER A 110 0.36 -3.21 -0.91
C SER A 110 -0.29 -1.84 -0.71
N ASP A 111 0.52 -0.79 -0.79
CA ASP A 111 0.01 0.55 -0.96
C ASP A 111 -0.36 0.80 -2.45
N ARG A 112 -0.59 2.08 -2.81
CA ARG A 112 -0.90 2.47 -4.19
C ARG A 112 0.33 3.01 -4.92
N ASP A 113 1.53 2.52 -4.60
CA ASP A 113 2.72 2.88 -5.36
C ASP A 113 2.54 2.44 -6.82
N PRO A 114 2.78 3.32 -7.81
CA PRO A 114 2.67 2.99 -9.23
C PRO A 114 3.57 1.84 -9.69
N LYS A 115 4.50 1.35 -8.87
CA LYS A 115 5.31 0.16 -9.13
C LYS A 115 4.53 -1.14 -8.99
N PHE A 116 3.42 -1.14 -8.25
CA PHE A 116 2.49 -2.28 -8.18
C PHE A 116 1.54 -2.31 -9.40
N THR A 117 2.12 -2.53 -10.58
CA THR A 117 1.36 -2.58 -11.84
C THR A 117 0.74 -3.94 -12.08
N SER A 118 -0.27 -4.01 -12.96
CA SER A 118 -0.78 -5.30 -13.46
C SER A 118 0.32 -6.10 -14.16
N GLU A 119 1.20 -5.42 -14.90
CA GLU A 119 2.33 -6.02 -15.60
C GLU A 119 3.28 -6.78 -14.65
N LEU A 120 3.54 -6.25 -13.46
CA LEU A 120 4.34 -6.95 -12.44
C LEU A 120 3.69 -8.29 -12.07
N TRP A 121 2.39 -8.27 -11.80
CA TRP A 121 1.66 -9.47 -11.39
C TRP A 121 1.50 -10.49 -12.52
N GLU A 122 1.29 -10.02 -13.76
CA GLU A 122 1.26 -10.87 -14.94
C GLU A 122 2.60 -11.55 -15.18
N ASN A 123 3.71 -10.80 -15.10
CA ASN A 123 5.06 -11.34 -15.23
C ASN A 123 5.36 -12.34 -14.12
N LEU A 124 5.00 -12.03 -12.87
CA LEU A 124 5.19 -12.97 -11.75
C LEU A 124 4.34 -14.24 -11.94
N HIS A 125 3.10 -14.11 -12.42
CA HIS A 125 2.23 -15.25 -12.71
C HIS A 125 2.79 -16.16 -13.81
N GLN A 126 3.51 -15.61 -14.79
CA GLN A 126 4.17 -16.38 -15.86
C GLN A 126 5.41 -17.16 -15.39
N LEU A 127 5.96 -16.82 -14.21
CA LEU A 127 7.12 -17.52 -13.65
C LEU A 127 6.75 -18.77 -12.84
N PHE A 128 5.49 -18.92 -12.44
CA PHE A 128 4.95 -20.14 -11.83
C PHE A 128 4.77 -21.25 -12.87
#